data_AF-A0A2E1Q6T3-F1
#
_entry.id   AF-A0A2E1Q6T3-F1
#
_cell.length_a   1.000
_cell.length_b   1.000
_cell.length_c   1.000
_cell.angle_alpha   90.00
_cell.angle_beta   90.00
_cell.angle_gamma   90.00
#
_symmetry.space_group_name_H-M   'P 1'
#
loop_
_entity.id
_entity.type
_entity.pdbx_description
1 polymer ?
#
loop_
_entity_poly.entity_id
_entity_poly.type
_entity_poly.pdbx_seq_one_letter_code
_entity_poly.pdbx_strand_id
1 'polypeptide(L)'
;MRLLLRSAGQKNTVLCFFLGFAILFAATSSAGTYDGTYGEKYEDTYGSDLEKIFESLFVLNIETYKTKGFRLYSTPAPDFQSLKKASEKGLYKTYPEFVEHLKTTYPDFYQNSVMVVGSQSLQFSNLAHPRRIFYGGGKVLTLQTNSVEMMETSSGKNFEFNEILFSNQNGPTFHENPKACLACHGVHSRPIWEPYDFWPTALNSFSGFSSSEEETHWIQKNLASTTSEDSAMNGFTSYLYHLNLEKWAQSEMPIQLKKSGLLPFALGVLAHCDEDTFFAKNFLPPSVRSTFEADFLERKRYGNQALTSFQTLLDRTYRNVFGVSPNRRIFSEKGQRKILYYTNFGWALEQAGLQISDFILSHAGNEEIVFTPSSFGTDLIGELYLHRPHLFEGITLSKFYLSPEKKHFMIVPECSQLAKLSQESLKDFEPKDQRLNSLAQVSDRRPALSRCIKCHSLPDDLYSPDLKMAPYIPFDRPQELSFLLQSTSLGERILNRIHRRDEKQMPPKTPLTDTETDAMVELIQRLSSSH
;
A
#
# COMPACT_ATOMS: atom_id res chain seq x y z
N MET A 1 8.73 34.92 16.28
CA MET A 1 8.67 34.44 14.87
C MET A 1 7.77 35.31 13.96
N ARG A 2 6.47 35.50 14.28
CA ARG A 2 5.54 36.34 13.46
C ARG A 2 5.99 37.79 13.24
N LEU A 3 6.71 38.40 14.19
CA LEU A 3 7.30 39.74 14.06
C LEU A 3 8.56 39.78 13.17
N LEU A 4 9.39 38.73 13.21
CA LEU A 4 10.60 38.61 12.38
C LEU A 4 10.26 38.36 10.90
N LEU A 5 9.17 37.63 10.64
CA LEU A 5 8.68 37.36 9.28
C LEU A 5 8.03 38.58 8.60
N ARG A 6 7.65 39.63 9.36
CA ARG A 6 7.07 40.85 8.80
C ARG A 6 8.10 41.91 8.40
N SER A 7 9.35 41.84 8.90
CA SER A 7 10.39 42.84 8.59
C SER A 7 11.46 42.36 7.59
N ALA A 8 11.59 41.05 7.37
CA ALA A 8 12.56 40.52 6.42
C ALA A 8 11.97 40.47 5.00
N GLY A 9 12.39 41.40 4.13
CA GLY A 9 12.17 41.27 2.69
C GLY A 9 12.83 40.00 2.12
N GLN A 10 12.43 39.62 0.90
CA GLN A 10 12.69 38.36 0.18
C GLN A 10 14.13 37.78 0.21
N LYS A 11 15.16 38.53 0.61
CA LYS A 11 16.56 38.10 0.53
C LYS A 11 17.11 37.41 1.79
N ASN A 12 16.40 37.39 2.91
CA ASN A 12 16.92 36.84 4.18
C ASN A 12 16.14 35.63 4.74
N THR A 13 15.32 34.96 3.92
CA THR A 13 14.49 33.81 4.35
C THR A 13 15.31 32.63 4.87
N VAL A 14 16.47 32.37 4.26
CA VAL A 14 17.41 31.31 4.68
C VAL A 14 17.96 31.61 6.09
N LEU A 15 18.32 32.86 6.36
CA LEU A 15 18.83 33.27 7.67
C LEU A 15 17.74 33.18 8.75
N CYS A 16 16.49 33.53 8.45
CA CYS A 16 15.37 33.35 9.36
C CYS A 16 15.06 31.88 9.64
N PHE A 17 15.25 30.99 8.66
CA PHE A 17 15.09 29.55 8.82
C PHE A 17 16.16 28.97 9.75
N PHE A 18 17.44 29.33 9.55
CA PHE A 18 18.53 28.90 10.42
C PHE A 18 18.44 29.52 11.83
N LEU A 19 17.97 30.77 11.97
CA LEU A 19 17.72 31.36 13.28
C LEU A 19 16.57 30.67 14.02
N GLY A 20 15.50 30.30 13.30
CA GLY A 20 14.39 29.53 13.86
C GLY A 20 14.85 28.17 14.37
N PHE A 21 15.70 27.49 13.59
CA PHE A 21 16.28 26.19 13.96
C PHE A 21 17.25 26.30 15.14
N ALA A 22 18.10 27.33 15.16
CA ALA A 22 19.04 27.58 16.25
C ALA A 22 18.34 27.94 17.57
N ILE A 23 17.23 28.70 17.51
CA ILE A 23 16.40 29.00 18.69
C ILE A 23 15.71 27.73 19.20
N LEU A 24 15.21 26.87 18.31
CA LEU A 24 14.63 25.58 18.66
C LEU A 24 15.66 24.66 19.33
N PHE A 25 16.86 24.58 18.75
CA PHE A 25 17.96 23.75 19.24
C PHE A 25 18.47 24.24 20.60
N ALA A 26 18.58 25.56 20.80
CA ALA A 26 18.96 26.17 22.08
C ALA A 26 17.90 25.99 23.17
N ALA A 27 16.61 25.99 22.80
CA ALA A 27 15.51 25.68 23.72
C ALA A 27 15.52 24.22 24.16
N THR A 28 15.92 23.29 23.28
CA THR A 28 16.06 21.86 23.64
C THR A 28 17.35 21.54 24.40
N SER A 29 18.44 22.26 24.16
CA SER A 29 19.72 22.02 24.83
C SER A 29 19.86 22.69 26.19
N SER A 30 18.94 23.60 26.55
CA SER A 30 18.91 24.26 27.88
C SER A 30 18.02 23.55 28.90
N ALA A 31 17.37 22.44 28.52
CA ALA A 31 16.67 21.54 29.43
C ALA A 31 17.68 20.67 30.21
N GLY A 32 18.40 21.30 31.13
CA GLY A 32 19.18 20.59 32.16
C GLY A 32 18.24 19.77 33.05
N THR A 33 18.69 18.57 33.40
CA THR A 33 18.18 17.64 34.43
C THR A 33 16.94 18.12 35.18
N TYR A 34 15.75 17.67 34.78
CA TYR A 34 14.49 18.01 35.44
C TYR A 34 13.63 16.77 35.72
N ASP A 35 13.08 16.76 36.92
CA ASP A 35 12.32 15.70 37.60
C ASP A 35 10.93 15.49 36.98
N GLY A 36 10.81 14.46 36.14
CA GLY A 36 9.83 13.36 36.25
C GLY A 36 8.32 13.60 36.22
N THR A 37 7.79 14.81 36.41
CA THR A 37 6.37 15.00 36.78
C THR A 37 5.54 15.90 35.85
N TYR A 38 6.11 16.37 34.74
CA TYR A 38 5.42 17.29 33.80
C TYR A 38 5.28 16.78 32.36
N GLY A 39 5.46 15.47 32.13
CA GLY A 39 5.48 14.86 30.79
C GLY A 39 4.17 14.93 29.99
N GLU A 40 3.01 14.94 30.65
CA GLU A 40 1.73 14.79 29.93
C GLU A 40 1.18 16.07 29.31
N LYS A 41 1.65 17.27 29.70
CA LYS A 41 1.13 18.54 29.15
C LYS A 41 1.95 19.10 27.98
N TYR A 42 3.17 18.61 27.79
CA TYR A 42 4.09 19.12 26.76
C TYR A 42 3.87 18.44 25.40
N GLU A 43 3.39 17.19 25.36
CA GLU A 43 3.06 16.48 24.12
C GLU A 43 1.89 17.14 23.37
N ASP A 44 0.85 17.60 24.06
CA ASP A 44 -0.35 18.15 23.41
C ASP A 44 -0.13 19.50 22.72
N THR A 45 0.73 20.37 23.28
CA THR A 45 0.85 21.74 22.78
C THR A 45 1.90 21.88 21.67
N TYR A 46 3.05 21.21 21.81
CA TYR A 46 4.13 21.26 20.82
C TYR A 46 4.08 20.11 19.80
N GLY A 47 3.38 19.01 20.12
CA GLY A 47 3.12 17.93 19.19
C GLY A 47 2.39 18.44 17.94
N SER A 48 1.34 19.24 18.11
CA SER A 48 0.53 19.74 16.97
C SER A 48 1.27 20.68 16.01
N ASP A 49 2.21 21.50 16.52
CA ASP A 49 2.99 22.43 15.70
C ASP A 49 4.18 21.72 15.01
N LEU A 50 4.83 20.76 15.69
CA LEU A 50 5.82 19.87 15.06
C LEU A 50 5.17 18.93 14.05
N GLU A 51 3.94 18.48 14.30
CA GLU A 51 3.17 17.62 13.40
C GLU A 51 2.77 18.35 12.11
N LYS A 52 2.40 19.63 12.18
CA LYS A 52 2.25 20.50 10.98
C LYS A 52 3.56 20.73 10.23
N ILE A 53 4.69 20.80 10.95
CA ILE A 53 6.04 20.87 10.36
C ILE A 53 6.41 19.55 9.68
N PHE A 54 6.05 18.40 10.27
CA PHE A 54 6.24 17.08 9.67
C PHE A 54 5.32 16.84 8.47
N GLU A 55 4.09 17.36 8.48
CA GLU A 55 3.21 17.38 7.30
C GLU A 55 3.82 18.21 6.17
N SER A 56 4.46 19.34 6.50
CA SER A 56 5.20 20.13 5.49
C SER A 56 6.53 19.47 5.06
N LEU A 57 7.13 18.61 5.87
CA LEU A 57 8.29 17.78 5.49
C LEU A 57 7.91 16.57 4.62
N PHE A 58 6.74 15.96 4.79
CA PHE A 58 6.21 14.97 3.85
C PHE A 58 5.82 15.62 2.51
N VAL A 59 5.33 16.85 2.54
CA VAL A 59 5.15 17.70 1.35
C VAL A 59 6.50 18.03 0.67
N LEU A 60 7.60 18.11 1.40
CA LEU A 60 8.95 18.25 0.82
C LEU A 60 9.41 16.98 0.07
N ASN A 61 8.92 15.78 0.42
CA ASN A 61 9.17 14.61 -0.41
C ASN A 61 8.35 14.65 -1.70
N ILE A 62 7.11 15.19 -1.66
CA ILE A 62 6.26 15.48 -2.85
C ILE A 62 6.95 16.46 -3.81
N GLU A 63 7.75 17.41 -3.32
CA GLU A 63 8.57 18.28 -4.19
C GLU A 63 9.54 17.45 -5.05
N THR A 64 10.15 16.39 -4.54
CA THR A 64 11.03 15.51 -5.33
C THR A 64 10.26 14.74 -6.40
N TYR A 65 9.02 14.34 -6.15
CA TYR A 65 8.19 13.61 -7.12
C TYR A 65 7.63 14.50 -8.24
N LYS A 66 7.27 15.76 -7.93
CA LYS A 66 6.63 16.64 -8.92
C LYS A 66 7.59 17.64 -9.59
N THR A 67 8.67 18.11 -8.93
CA THR A 67 9.65 19.03 -9.56
C THR A 67 10.42 18.39 -10.70
N LYS A 68 10.66 17.06 -10.63
CA LYS A 68 11.30 16.28 -11.71
C LYS A 68 10.32 15.65 -12.70
N GLY A 69 9.02 15.95 -12.60
CA GLY A 69 8.04 15.39 -13.54
C GLY A 69 8.20 13.88 -13.68
N PHE A 70 8.21 13.15 -12.56
CA PHE A 70 7.99 11.71 -12.59
C PHE A 70 6.54 11.54 -13.06
N ARG A 71 6.31 11.64 -14.38
CA ARG A 71 5.15 10.97 -14.97
C ARG A 71 5.44 9.52 -14.63
N LEU A 72 4.49 8.81 -14.02
CA LEU A 72 4.61 7.38 -13.75
C LEU A 72 5.17 6.62 -14.97
N TYR A 73 4.98 7.16 -16.18
CA TYR A 73 5.40 6.69 -17.49
C TYR A 73 6.53 7.47 -18.19
N SER A 74 7.12 8.53 -17.61
CA SER A 74 8.15 9.32 -18.32
C SER A 74 9.51 8.65 -18.32
N THR A 75 9.83 7.90 -17.27
CA THR A 75 11.06 7.12 -17.20
C THR A 75 10.94 5.97 -18.19
N PRO A 76 11.80 5.90 -19.24
CA PRO A 76 11.82 4.75 -20.14
C PRO A 76 12.06 3.48 -19.32
N ALA A 77 11.13 2.54 -19.40
CA ALA A 77 11.22 1.25 -18.74
C ALA A 77 11.04 0.13 -19.79
N PRO A 78 11.71 -1.01 -19.62
CA PRO A 78 11.46 -2.17 -20.47
C PRO A 78 10.05 -2.72 -20.25
N ASP A 79 9.37 -3.06 -21.34
CA ASP A 79 8.19 -3.92 -21.29
C ASP A 79 8.56 -5.37 -21.61
N PHE A 80 7.71 -6.31 -21.23
CA PHE A 80 7.97 -7.74 -21.37
C PHE A 80 8.27 -8.15 -22.81
N GLN A 81 7.56 -7.54 -23.79
CA GLN A 81 7.74 -7.86 -25.20
C GLN A 81 9.04 -7.27 -25.75
N SER A 82 9.49 -6.11 -25.27
CA SER A 82 10.75 -5.50 -25.66
C SER A 82 11.95 -6.32 -25.17
N LEU A 83 11.87 -6.84 -23.93
CA LEU A 83 12.85 -7.77 -23.37
C LEU A 83 12.87 -9.08 -24.15
N LYS A 84 11.72 -9.69 -24.44
CA LYS A 84 11.63 -10.90 -25.25
C LYS A 84 12.30 -10.74 -26.61
N LYS A 85 11.99 -9.65 -27.33
CA LYS A 85 12.62 -9.31 -28.62
C LYS A 85 14.12 -9.07 -28.49
N ALA A 86 14.58 -8.46 -27.40
CA ALA A 86 16.01 -8.26 -27.14
C ALA A 86 16.73 -9.61 -26.96
N SER A 87 16.14 -10.56 -26.23
CA SER A 87 16.67 -11.91 -26.08
C SER A 87 16.69 -12.68 -27.40
N GLU A 88 15.62 -12.61 -28.20
CA GLU A 88 15.54 -13.24 -29.53
C GLU A 88 16.61 -12.72 -30.50
N LYS A 89 17.02 -11.45 -30.35
CA LYS A 89 18.14 -10.85 -31.09
C LYS A 89 19.53 -11.22 -30.56
N GLY A 90 19.59 -12.02 -29.49
CA GLY A 90 20.83 -12.41 -28.84
C GLY A 90 21.50 -11.30 -28.03
N LEU A 91 20.76 -10.26 -27.62
CA LEU A 91 21.31 -9.20 -26.77
C LEU A 91 21.63 -9.69 -25.35
N TYR A 92 20.96 -10.76 -24.90
CA TYR A 92 21.28 -11.50 -23.68
C TYR A 92 20.74 -12.93 -23.76
N LYS A 93 21.47 -13.87 -23.15
CA LYS A 93 21.09 -15.29 -22.99
C LYS A 93 21.12 -15.74 -21.54
N THR A 94 21.94 -15.09 -20.71
CA THR A 94 22.13 -15.42 -19.31
C THR A 94 21.61 -14.31 -18.39
N TYR A 95 21.37 -14.64 -17.12
CA TYR A 95 20.93 -13.66 -16.13
C TYR A 95 21.93 -12.50 -15.95
N PRO A 96 23.26 -12.71 -15.87
CA PRO A 96 24.21 -11.60 -15.83
C PRO A 96 24.17 -10.68 -17.06
N GLU A 97 24.04 -11.25 -18.26
CA GLU A 97 23.90 -10.47 -19.50
C GLU A 97 22.59 -9.66 -19.51
N PHE A 98 21.50 -10.22 -18.96
CA PHE A 98 20.24 -9.50 -18.80
C PHE A 98 20.38 -8.29 -17.88
N VAL A 99 21.05 -8.44 -16.73
CA VAL A 99 21.31 -7.32 -15.81
C VAL A 99 22.13 -6.23 -16.49
N GLU A 100 23.17 -6.59 -17.25
CA GLU A 100 23.97 -5.62 -17.99
C GLU A 100 23.17 -4.95 -19.11
N HIS A 101 22.31 -5.70 -19.80
CA HIS A 101 21.39 -5.14 -20.80
C HIS A 101 20.43 -4.11 -20.19
N LEU A 102 19.85 -4.39 -19.01
CA LEU A 102 19.02 -3.43 -18.28
C LEU A 102 19.78 -2.17 -17.91
N LYS A 103 20.98 -2.32 -17.34
CA LYS A 103 21.83 -1.20 -16.91
C LYS A 103 22.25 -0.29 -18.07
N THR A 104 22.57 -0.88 -19.23
CA THR A 104 23.04 -0.14 -20.40
C THR A 104 21.90 0.49 -21.20
N THR A 105 20.77 -0.20 -21.33
CA THR A 105 19.65 0.24 -22.19
C THR A 105 18.66 1.12 -21.43
N TYR A 106 18.49 0.89 -20.13
CA TYR A 106 17.53 1.58 -19.28
C TYR A 106 18.20 2.14 -18.00
N PRO A 107 19.24 3.00 -18.12
CA PRO A 107 20.03 3.44 -16.97
C PRO A 107 19.20 4.17 -15.90
N ASP A 108 18.24 5.00 -16.29
CA ASP A 108 17.37 5.72 -15.34
C ASP A 108 16.45 4.77 -14.57
N PHE A 109 15.86 3.78 -15.25
CA PHE A 109 15.07 2.72 -14.62
C PHE A 109 15.93 1.86 -13.69
N TYR A 110 17.15 1.53 -14.11
CA TYR A 110 18.10 0.74 -13.33
C TYR A 110 18.53 1.47 -12.04
N GLN A 111 18.62 2.80 -12.06
CA GLN A 111 18.91 3.60 -10.86
C GLN A 111 17.74 3.65 -9.88
N ASN A 112 16.50 3.54 -10.34
CA ASN A 112 15.31 3.49 -9.50
C ASN A 112 15.09 2.07 -8.97
N SER A 113 15.81 1.71 -7.91
CA SER A 113 15.68 0.40 -7.30
C SER A 113 15.63 0.44 -5.78
N VAL A 114 14.92 -0.54 -5.21
CA VAL A 114 14.97 -0.87 -3.78
C VAL A 114 15.54 -2.26 -3.59
N MET A 115 16.09 -2.52 -2.41
CA MET A 115 16.70 -3.80 -2.06
C MET A 115 15.98 -4.44 -0.87
N VAL A 116 15.72 -5.73 -0.98
CA VAL A 116 15.00 -6.52 0.02
C VAL A 116 15.85 -7.74 0.40
N VAL A 117 16.34 -7.76 1.65
CA VAL A 117 17.27 -8.77 2.18
C VAL A 117 16.56 -9.87 2.97
N GLY A 118 15.23 -9.84 3.04
CA GLY A 118 14.40 -10.97 3.43
C GLY A 118 13.04 -10.80 2.77
N SER A 119 12.58 -11.79 2.02
CA SER A 119 11.30 -11.70 1.32
C SER A 119 10.43 -12.88 1.68
N GLN A 120 9.20 -12.62 2.12
CA GLN A 120 8.15 -13.63 2.29
C GLN A 120 7.36 -13.84 0.98
N SER A 121 8.00 -13.63 -0.18
CA SER A 121 7.40 -13.94 -1.48
C SER A 121 7.85 -15.33 -1.96
N LEU A 122 7.38 -15.76 -3.15
CA LEU A 122 7.90 -16.96 -3.82
C LEU A 122 9.40 -16.85 -4.13
N GLN A 123 9.89 -15.62 -4.21
CA GLN A 123 11.27 -15.30 -4.46
C GLN A 123 12.02 -15.12 -3.15
N PHE A 124 12.74 -16.17 -2.74
CA PHE A 124 13.66 -16.13 -1.61
C PHE A 124 14.70 -14.99 -1.72
N SER A 125 14.89 -14.25 -0.63
CA SER A 125 16.00 -13.32 -0.49
C SER A 125 16.63 -13.41 0.89
N ASN A 126 17.94 -13.20 0.93
CA ASN A 126 18.76 -13.09 2.13
C ASN A 126 19.89 -12.07 1.89
N LEU A 127 20.76 -11.84 2.87
CA LEU A 127 21.92 -10.94 2.72
C LEU A 127 22.91 -11.37 1.61
N ALA A 128 23.03 -12.67 1.34
CA ALA A 128 23.91 -13.18 0.28
C ALA A 128 23.28 -13.07 -1.13
N HIS A 129 21.95 -13.07 -1.20
CA HIS A 129 21.14 -13.05 -2.41
C HIS A 129 19.99 -12.06 -2.24
N PRO A 130 20.27 -10.74 -2.17
CA PRO A 130 19.24 -9.74 -2.00
C PRO A 130 18.34 -9.68 -3.25
N ARG A 131 17.05 -9.47 -3.03
CA ARG A 131 16.09 -9.19 -4.11
C ARG A 131 16.21 -7.71 -4.45
N ARG A 132 16.37 -7.39 -5.73
CA ARG A 132 16.39 -6.00 -6.19
C ARG A 132 15.13 -5.72 -7.00
N ILE A 133 14.40 -4.69 -6.60
CA ILE A 133 13.14 -4.29 -7.24
C ILE A 133 13.37 -2.97 -7.94
N PHE A 134 13.24 -2.95 -9.25
CA PHE A 134 13.34 -1.77 -10.09
C PHE A 134 11.96 -1.25 -10.44
N TYR A 135 11.80 0.06 -10.57
CA TYR A 135 10.50 0.67 -10.81
C TYR A 135 10.56 1.95 -11.65
N GLY A 136 9.49 2.19 -12.42
CA GLY A 136 9.39 3.32 -13.34
C GLY A 136 8.65 2.95 -14.63
N GLY A 137 8.18 3.93 -15.40
CA GLY A 137 7.56 3.66 -16.71
C GLY A 137 6.23 2.86 -16.66
N GLY A 138 5.52 2.88 -15.53
CA GLY A 138 4.40 1.95 -15.27
C GLY A 138 4.81 0.47 -15.17
N LYS A 139 6.06 0.19 -14.79
CA LYS A 139 6.66 -1.15 -14.71
C LYS A 139 7.37 -1.33 -13.37
N VAL A 140 7.31 -2.55 -12.87
CA VAL A 140 8.10 -3.00 -11.73
C VAL A 140 8.76 -4.31 -12.12
N LEU A 141 10.08 -4.36 -12.01
CA LEU A 141 10.88 -5.55 -12.30
C LEU A 141 11.52 -6.01 -11.02
N THR A 142 11.29 -7.26 -10.65
CA THR A 142 11.92 -7.84 -9.48
C THR A 142 12.89 -8.94 -9.88
N LEU A 143 14.15 -8.72 -9.50
CA LEU A 143 15.26 -9.59 -9.83
C LEU A 143 15.61 -10.48 -8.64
N GLN A 144 15.70 -11.77 -8.91
CA GLN A 144 16.14 -12.81 -7.99
C GLN A 144 17.00 -13.83 -8.77
N THR A 145 17.86 -14.60 -8.09
CA THR A 145 18.80 -15.54 -8.73
C THR A 145 18.13 -16.35 -9.85
N ASN A 146 18.53 -16.07 -11.10
CA ASN A 146 18.03 -16.71 -12.32
C ASN A 146 16.53 -16.54 -12.63
N SER A 147 15.82 -15.58 -12.02
CA SER A 147 14.43 -15.27 -12.38
C SER A 147 14.14 -13.76 -12.29
N VAL A 148 13.21 -13.32 -13.14
CA VAL A 148 12.73 -11.94 -13.15
C VAL A 148 11.21 -11.99 -13.13
N GLU A 149 10.61 -11.44 -12.08
CA GLU A 149 9.18 -11.17 -12.04
C GLU A 149 8.93 -9.75 -12.53
N MET A 150 7.93 -9.58 -13.40
CA MET A 150 7.56 -8.29 -13.96
C MET A 150 6.10 -8.01 -13.63
N MET A 151 5.83 -6.77 -13.22
CA MET A 151 4.48 -6.25 -13.10
C MET A 151 4.35 -5.02 -13.99
N GLU A 152 3.32 -5.00 -14.83
CA GLU A 152 3.10 -3.95 -15.81
C GLU A 152 1.68 -3.44 -15.75
N THR A 153 1.49 -2.12 -15.87
CA THR A 153 0.15 -1.56 -16.07
C THR A 153 -0.20 -1.53 -17.56
N SER A 154 -1.17 -2.35 -17.96
CA SER A 154 -1.69 -2.36 -19.33
C SER A 154 -2.77 -1.27 -19.49
N SER A 155 -2.43 -0.12 -20.08
CA SER A 155 -3.39 0.95 -20.45
C SER A 155 -4.50 1.27 -19.44
N GLY A 156 -4.19 1.22 -18.14
CA GLY A 156 -5.07 1.67 -17.07
C GLY A 156 -6.15 0.70 -16.58
N LYS A 157 -6.21 -0.56 -17.07
CA LYS A 157 -7.27 -1.50 -16.67
C LYS A 157 -6.82 -2.59 -15.72
N ASN A 158 -5.75 -3.31 -16.04
CA ASN A 158 -5.28 -4.45 -15.25
C ASN A 158 -3.77 -4.38 -15.04
N PHE A 159 -3.30 -5.07 -14.01
CA PHE A 159 -1.88 -5.39 -13.87
C PHE A 159 -1.63 -6.71 -14.60
N GLU A 160 -0.60 -6.72 -15.42
CA GLU A 160 -0.08 -7.94 -16.06
C GLU A 160 1.13 -8.39 -15.26
N PHE A 161 1.19 -9.67 -14.95
CA PHE A 161 2.32 -10.28 -14.25
C PHE A 161 3.03 -11.19 -15.22
N ASN A 162 4.32 -11.01 -15.41
CA ASN A 162 5.10 -11.84 -16.32
C ASN A 162 6.36 -12.36 -15.61
N GLU A 163 6.92 -13.44 -16.10
CA GLU A 163 8.11 -14.06 -15.52
C GLU A 163 9.12 -14.42 -16.61
N ILE A 164 10.40 -14.19 -16.32
CA ILE A 164 11.53 -14.60 -17.15
C ILE A 164 12.39 -15.55 -16.31
N LEU A 165 12.56 -16.80 -16.77
CA LEU A 165 13.37 -17.81 -16.10
C LEU A 165 14.66 -18.09 -16.87
N PHE A 166 15.79 -18.05 -16.17
CA PHE A 166 17.14 -18.29 -16.71
C PHE A 166 17.68 -19.66 -16.26
N SER A 167 16.87 -20.72 -16.40
CA SER A 167 17.22 -22.06 -15.92
C SER A 167 18.05 -22.89 -16.92
N ASN A 168 18.13 -22.47 -18.19
CA ASN A 168 18.60 -23.31 -19.28
C ASN A 168 19.81 -22.71 -20.01
N GLN A 169 20.73 -23.56 -20.48
CA GLN A 169 21.80 -23.15 -21.40
C GLN A 169 21.28 -22.61 -22.74
N ASN A 170 19.99 -22.86 -23.05
CA ASN A 170 19.34 -22.47 -24.29
C ASN A 170 18.74 -21.04 -24.27
N GLY A 171 19.02 -20.27 -23.22
CA GLY A 171 18.50 -18.90 -23.06
C GLY A 171 17.30 -18.81 -22.13
N PRO A 172 16.77 -17.59 -21.92
CA PRO A 172 15.67 -17.36 -21.02
C PRO A 172 14.34 -17.87 -21.57
N THR A 173 13.47 -18.30 -20.67
CA THR A 173 12.08 -18.68 -20.96
C THR A 173 11.13 -17.61 -20.44
N PHE A 174 10.13 -17.25 -21.23
CA PHE A 174 9.23 -16.12 -20.99
C PHE A 174 7.82 -16.66 -20.74
N HIS A 175 7.25 -16.31 -19.59
CA HIS A 175 5.92 -16.74 -19.14
C HIS A 175 5.01 -15.53 -18.94
N GLU A 176 3.89 -15.50 -19.65
CA GLU A 176 2.86 -14.47 -19.50
C GLU A 176 1.81 -14.92 -18.48
N ASN A 177 1.51 -14.09 -17.48
CA ASN A 177 0.54 -14.33 -16.40
C ASN A 177 0.65 -15.74 -15.79
N PRO A 178 1.84 -16.15 -15.30
CA PRO A 178 2.01 -17.48 -14.71
C PRO A 178 1.03 -17.69 -13.55
N LYS A 179 0.44 -18.89 -13.43
CA LYS A 179 -0.65 -19.11 -12.45
C LYS A 179 -0.15 -19.00 -11.02
N ALA A 180 1.12 -19.31 -10.76
CA ALA A 180 1.76 -19.07 -9.47
C ALA A 180 1.67 -17.58 -9.03
N CYS A 181 1.83 -16.63 -9.94
CA CYS A 181 1.61 -15.21 -9.63
C CYS A 181 0.12 -14.93 -9.37
N LEU A 182 -0.79 -15.50 -10.17
CA LEU A 182 -2.23 -15.33 -9.98
C LEU A 182 -2.75 -15.94 -8.65
N ALA A 183 -2.08 -16.96 -8.11
CA ALA A 183 -2.42 -17.53 -6.79
C ALA A 183 -2.33 -16.47 -5.67
N CYS A 184 -1.31 -15.62 -5.78
CA CYS A 184 -1.07 -14.51 -4.87
C CYS A 184 -1.90 -13.28 -5.29
N HIS A 185 -1.89 -12.93 -6.58
CA HIS A 185 -2.38 -11.63 -7.08
C HIS A 185 -3.87 -11.63 -7.47
N GLY A 186 -4.48 -12.80 -7.62
CA GLY A 186 -5.86 -13.00 -8.06
C GLY A 186 -6.04 -12.82 -9.57
N VAL A 187 -7.23 -13.19 -10.07
CA VAL A 187 -7.60 -13.04 -11.49
C VAL A 187 -7.74 -11.57 -11.90
N HIS A 188 -8.20 -10.73 -10.97
CA HIS A 188 -8.18 -9.28 -11.10
C HIS A 188 -6.86 -8.75 -10.52
N SER A 189 -5.77 -9.11 -11.18
CA SER A 189 -4.42 -8.97 -10.67
C SER A 189 -4.18 -7.56 -10.12
N ARG A 190 -3.66 -7.52 -8.89
CA ARG A 190 -3.31 -6.28 -8.16
C ARG A 190 -1.99 -6.48 -7.43
N PRO A 191 -1.15 -5.44 -7.26
CA PRO A 191 -0.01 -5.53 -6.36
C PRO A 191 -0.53 -5.89 -4.96
N ILE A 192 -0.03 -6.97 -4.37
CA ILE A 192 -0.33 -7.39 -2.97
C ILE A 192 0.72 -6.79 -2.04
N TRP A 193 1.18 -5.59 -2.35
CA TRP A 193 2.42 -5.10 -1.77
C TRP A 193 1.99 -4.36 -0.51
N GLU A 194 2.39 -4.88 0.65
CA GLU A 194 2.18 -4.15 1.89
C GLU A 194 2.83 -2.77 1.73
N PRO A 195 2.26 -1.70 2.31
CA PRO A 195 3.06 -0.50 2.59
C PRO A 195 4.45 -0.88 3.09
N TYR A 196 5.45 -0.60 2.28
CA TYR A 196 6.83 -1.05 2.45
C TYR A 196 7.47 -0.67 3.76
N ASP A 197 6.97 0.39 4.38
CA ASP A 197 7.36 0.83 5.71
C ASP A 197 7.21 -0.28 6.77
N PHE A 198 6.45 -1.34 6.48
CA PHE A 198 6.23 -2.49 7.34
C PHE A 198 6.88 -3.78 6.88
N TRP A 199 7.67 -3.77 5.79
CA TRP A 199 8.42 -4.95 5.39
C TRP A 199 9.59 -5.13 6.36
N PRO A 200 9.55 -6.10 7.31
CA PRO A 200 10.51 -6.17 8.42
C PRO A 200 11.96 -6.38 7.97
N THR A 201 12.17 -6.67 6.69
CA THR A 201 13.42 -7.12 6.07
C THR A 201 13.75 -6.35 4.78
N ALA A 202 13.02 -5.25 4.51
CA ALA A 202 13.40 -4.30 3.48
C ALA A 202 14.35 -3.27 4.08
N LEU A 203 15.50 -3.06 3.43
CA LEU A 203 16.51 -2.11 3.91
C LEU A 203 15.91 -0.70 3.95
N ASN A 204 16.11 0.01 5.06
CA ASN A 204 15.61 1.37 5.32
C ASN A 204 14.07 1.51 5.35
N SER A 205 13.33 0.41 5.52
CA SER A 205 11.90 0.51 5.89
C SER A 205 11.76 0.96 7.35
N PHE A 206 10.62 1.58 7.69
CA PHE A 206 10.34 2.01 9.08
C PHE A 206 10.40 0.85 10.08
N SER A 207 10.01 -0.36 9.66
CA SER A 207 10.15 -1.61 10.42
C SER A 207 11.51 -2.30 10.30
N GLY A 208 12.29 -1.99 9.27
CA GLY A 208 13.53 -2.65 8.89
C GLY A 208 14.79 -2.03 9.48
N PHE A 209 14.68 -1.26 10.56
CA PHE A 209 15.84 -0.92 11.36
C PHE A 209 16.40 -2.19 12.01
N SER A 210 17.46 -2.72 11.42
CA SER A 210 18.23 -3.80 12.01
C SER A 210 19.11 -3.31 13.15
N SER A 211 18.99 -4.00 14.28
CA SER A 211 19.81 -3.85 15.47
C SER A 211 21.09 -4.70 15.44
N SER A 212 21.39 -5.43 14.35
CA SER A 212 22.58 -6.27 14.29
C SER A 212 23.80 -5.53 13.72
N GLU A 213 24.94 -5.70 14.35
CA GLU A 213 26.22 -5.13 13.87
C GLU A 213 26.59 -5.69 12.50
N GLU A 214 26.23 -6.95 12.20
CA GLU A 214 26.53 -7.60 10.91
C GLU A 214 25.79 -6.96 9.74
N GLU A 215 24.49 -6.68 9.89
CA GLU A 215 23.70 -6.00 8.86
C GLU A 215 24.14 -4.54 8.70
N THR A 216 24.40 -3.84 9.81
CA THR A 216 24.96 -2.48 9.79
C THR A 216 26.28 -2.46 9.04
N HIS A 217 27.17 -3.41 9.32
CA HIS A 217 28.47 -3.52 8.64
C HIS A 217 28.30 -3.88 7.16
N TRP A 218 27.38 -4.78 6.82
CA TRP A 218 27.08 -5.14 5.44
C TRP A 218 26.52 -3.93 4.66
N ILE A 219 25.59 -3.18 5.23
CA ILE A 219 25.04 -1.94 4.66
C ILE A 219 26.17 -0.93 4.45
N GLN A 220 26.94 -0.62 5.49
CA GLN A 220 28.07 0.32 5.40
C GLN A 220 29.12 -0.11 4.36
N LYS A 221 29.37 -1.41 4.23
CA LYS A 221 30.37 -1.95 3.28
C LYS A 221 29.86 -1.95 1.84
N ASN A 222 28.59 -2.29 1.61
CA ASN A 222 28.05 -2.53 0.27
C ASN A 222 27.22 -1.36 -0.28
N LEU A 223 26.82 -0.40 0.57
CA LEU A 223 25.86 0.67 0.23
C LEU A 223 26.38 2.09 0.52
N ALA A 224 27.63 2.28 0.98
CA ALA A 224 28.18 3.59 1.36
C ALA A 224 28.31 4.65 0.23
N SER A 225 27.84 4.38 -0.99
CA SER A 225 27.92 5.33 -2.12
C SER A 225 26.58 5.73 -2.74
N THR A 226 25.46 5.18 -2.26
CA THR A 226 24.12 5.50 -2.77
C THR A 226 23.51 6.64 -1.95
N THR A 227 23.16 7.73 -2.66
CA THR A 227 22.47 8.92 -2.12
C THR A 227 21.32 8.55 -1.18
N SER A 228 21.20 9.25 -0.05
CA SER A 228 20.24 9.06 1.07
C SER A 228 19.12 8.04 0.78
N GLU A 229 19.36 6.79 1.15
CA GLU A 229 18.56 5.62 0.75
C GLU A 229 17.14 5.60 1.33
N ASP A 230 16.88 6.38 2.38
CA ASP A 230 15.51 6.68 2.87
C ASP A 230 14.61 7.22 1.74
N SER A 231 15.20 7.83 0.70
CA SER A 231 14.46 8.31 -0.47
C SER A 231 14.03 7.20 -1.44
N ALA A 232 14.75 6.08 -1.51
CA ALA A 232 14.47 5.03 -2.50
C ALA A 232 13.23 4.21 -2.11
N MET A 233 13.14 3.82 -0.82
CA MET A 233 11.99 3.04 -0.34
C MET A 233 10.71 3.86 -0.36
N ASN A 234 10.75 5.08 0.20
CA ASN A 234 9.65 6.03 0.09
C ASN A 234 9.31 6.31 -1.39
N GLY A 235 10.36 6.42 -2.23
CA GLY A 235 10.35 6.47 -3.70
C GLY A 235 9.39 5.46 -4.29
N PHE A 236 9.61 4.22 -3.90
CA PHE A 236 8.94 3.08 -4.43
C PHE A 236 7.52 2.90 -3.90
N THR A 237 7.31 3.06 -2.60
CA THR A 237 5.97 3.05 -1.99
C THR A 237 5.08 4.08 -2.64
N SER A 238 5.59 5.30 -2.81
CA SER A 238 4.88 6.40 -3.46
C SER A 238 4.59 6.08 -4.92
N TYR A 239 5.56 5.49 -5.65
CA TYR A 239 5.38 5.07 -7.03
C TYR A 239 4.22 4.07 -7.19
N LEU A 240 4.21 3.00 -6.40
CA LEU A 240 3.14 2.00 -6.44
C LEU A 240 1.79 2.57 -6.03
N TYR A 241 1.80 3.39 -5.00
CA TYR A 241 0.62 4.08 -4.52
C TYR A 241 -0.02 4.91 -5.64
N HIS A 242 0.75 5.73 -6.34
CA HIS A 242 0.27 6.52 -7.47
C HIS A 242 -0.16 5.67 -8.68
N LEU A 243 0.52 4.56 -8.99
CA LEU A 243 0.03 3.62 -10.02
C LEU A 243 -1.38 3.09 -9.70
N ASN A 244 -1.65 2.82 -8.42
CA ASN A 244 -2.97 2.35 -8.00
C ASN A 244 -4.01 3.48 -8.07
N LEU A 245 -3.69 4.68 -7.59
CA LEU A 245 -4.60 5.82 -7.71
C LEU A 245 -5.00 6.09 -9.16
N GLU A 246 -4.03 6.09 -10.08
CA GLU A 246 -4.29 6.28 -11.50
C GLU A 246 -5.22 5.18 -12.03
N LYS A 247 -4.92 3.91 -11.72
CA LYS A 247 -5.80 2.78 -12.09
C LYS A 247 -7.23 3.02 -11.59
N TRP A 248 -7.39 3.49 -10.35
CA TRP A 248 -8.72 3.74 -9.79
C TRP A 248 -9.42 4.91 -10.47
N ALA A 249 -8.70 6.00 -10.75
CA ALA A 249 -9.23 7.15 -11.48
C ALA A 249 -9.67 6.76 -12.90
N GLN A 250 -8.99 5.77 -13.51
CA GLN A 250 -9.32 5.26 -14.84
C GLN A 250 -10.37 4.13 -14.82
N SER A 251 -10.62 3.51 -13.67
CA SER A 251 -11.61 2.43 -13.51
C SER A 251 -13.07 2.91 -13.67
N GLU A 252 -14.01 1.96 -13.54
CA GLU A 252 -15.45 2.26 -13.52
C GLU A 252 -15.93 2.89 -12.20
N MET A 253 -15.10 2.90 -11.15
CA MET A 253 -15.48 3.45 -9.84
C MET A 253 -16.10 4.86 -9.93
N PRO A 254 -15.46 5.84 -10.60
CA PRO A 254 -15.96 7.20 -10.59
C PRO A 254 -17.28 7.34 -11.36
N ILE A 255 -17.46 6.50 -12.39
CA ILE A 255 -18.68 6.43 -13.19
C ILE A 255 -19.82 5.84 -12.34
N GLN A 256 -19.56 4.78 -11.58
CA GLN A 256 -20.56 4.16 -10.70
C GLN A 256 -20.96 5.07 -9.55
N LEU A 257 -20.00 5.79 -8.93
CA LEU A 257 -20.28 6.81 -7.93
C LEU A 257 -21.14 7.95 -8.50
N LYS A 258 -20.85 8.42 -9.72
CA LYS A 258 -21.64 9.46 -10.40
C LYS A 258 -23.06 8.97 -10.70
N LYS A 259 -23.20 7.77 -11.26
CA LYS A 259 -24.50 7.14 -11.59
C LYS A 259 -25.38 6.93 -10.35
N SER A 260 -24.75 6.65 -9.20
CA SER A 260 -25.46 6.39 -7.94
C SER A 260 -25.79 7.68 -7.15
N GLY A 261 -25.41 8.86 -7.66
CA GLY A 261 -25.57 10.13 -6.94
C GLY A 261 -24.62 10.32 -5.75
N LEU A 262 -23.70 9.38 -5.51
CA LEU A 262 -22.79 9.37 -4.36
C LEU A 262 -21.49 10.13 -4.60
N LEU A 263 -21.21 10.56 -5.83
CA LEU A 263 -19.97 11.25 -6.16
C LEU A 263 -19.72 12.51 -5.30
N PRO A 264 -20.70 13.43 -5.07
CA PRO A 264 -20.45 14.60 -4.22
C PRO A 264 -20.15 14.23 -2.77
N PHE A 265 -20.86 13.24 -2.21
CA PHE A 265 -20.57 12.69 -0.88
C PHE A 265 -19.15 12.15 -0.81
N ALA A 266 -18.77 11.29 -1.76
CA ALA A 266 -17.44 10.69 -1.83
C ALA A 266 -16.36 11.76 -1.96
N LEU A 267 -16.50 12.73 -2.87
CA LEU A 267 -15.57 13.85 -3.01
C LEU A 267 -15.46 14.68 -1.72
N GLY A 268 -16.56 14.86 -0.99
CA GLY A 268 -16.56 15.50 0.32
C GLY A 268 -15.66 14.74 1.29
N VAL A 269 -15.89 13.43 1.43
CA VAL A 269 -15.08 12.55 2.29
C VAL A 269 -13.60 12.64 1.90
N LEU A 270 -13.29 12.48 0.61
CA LEU A 270 -11.92 12.57 0.07
C LEU A 270 -11.27 13.93 0.39
N ALA A 271 -12.03 15.02 0.34
CA ALA A 271 -11.56 16.37 0.59
C ALA A 271 -11.46 16.74 2.09
N HIS A 272 -11.84 15.85 3.00
CA HIS A 272 -11.86 16.10 4.44
C HIS A 272 -12.70 17.35 4.81
N CYS A 273 -13.85 17.52 4.14
CA CYS A 273 -14.71 18.70 4.30
C CYS A 273 -15.38 18.87 5.67
N ASP A 274 -15.24 17.90 6.57
CA ASP A 274 -15.75 17.93 7.93
C ASP A 274 -14.70 17.26 8.83
N GLU A 275 -14.23 17.98 9.85
CA GLU A 275 -13.27 17.45 10.83
C GLU A 275 -13.98 16.66 11.94
N ASP A 276 -15.31 16.74 12.03
CA ASP A 276 -16.07 16.01 13.03
C ASP A 276 -16.04 14.51 12.74
N THR A 277 -15.99 13.72 13.83
CA THR A 277 -15.96 12.25 13.80
C THR A 277 -17.14 11.59 13.06
N PHE A 278 -18.16 12.37 12.70
CA PHE A 278 -19.38 11.97 12.02
C PHE A 278 -19.62 12.81 10.75
N PHE A 279 -18.63 12.78 9.86
CA PHE A 279 -18.55 13.45 8.54
C PHE A 279 -19.88 13.59 7.77
N ALA A 280 -20.78 12.63 7.91
CA ALA A 280 -22.00 12.51 7.12
C ALA A 280 -23.14 13.47 7.48
N LYS A 281 -23.13 14.14 8.64
CA LYS A 281 -24.32 14.88 9.09
C LYS A 281 -24.73 15.98 8.11
N ASN A 282 -23.76 16.67 7.53
CA ASN A 282 -24.00 17.79 6.60
C ASN A 282 -24.10 17.34 5.14
N PHE A 283 -23.70 16.12 4.81
CA PHE A 283 -23.70 15.62 3.43
C PHE A 283 -24.88 14.69 3.12
N LEU A 284 -25.45 14.04 4.14
CA LEU A 284 -26.54 13.08 3.96
C LEU A 284 -27.90 13.69 4.36
N PRO A 285 -28.95 13.47 3.54
CA PRO A 285 -30.31 13.83 3.92
C PRO A 285 -30.78 12.97 5.12
N PRO A 286 -31.78 13.45 5.89
CA PRO A 286 -32.24 12.75 7.09
C PRO A 286 -32.70 11.29 6.84
N SER A 287 -33.25 10.99 5.66
CA SER A 287 -33.69 9.64 5.26
C SER A 287 -32.56 8.62 5.18
N VAL A 288 -31.36 9.06 4.80
CA VAL A 288 -30.17 8.21 4.62
C VAL A 288 -29.34 8.13 5.89
N ARG A 289 -29.36 9.20 6.69
CA ARG A 289 -28.46 9.41 7.84
C ARG A 289 -28.53 8.29 8.88
N SER A 290 -29.72 7.83 9.26
CA SER A 290 -29.86 6.81 10.31
C SER A 290 -29.27 5.46 9.90
N THR A 291 -29.46 5.05 8.64
CA THR A 291 -28.86 3.82 8.10
C THR A 291 -27.35 3.94 8.02
N PHE A 292 -26.88 5.08 7.52
CA PHE A 292 -25.44 5.39 7.49
C PHE A 292 -24.80 5.34 8.89
N GLU A 293 -25.44 5.94 9.90
CA GLU A 293 -24.93 5.97 11.29
C GLU A 293 -24.75 4.56 11.87
N ALA A 294 -25.72 3.67 11.63
CA ALA A 294 -25.64 2.28 12.07
C ALA A 294 -24.48 1.54 11.37
N ASP A 295 -24.40 1.63 10.05
CA ASP A 295 -23.34 0.98 9.25
C ASP A 295 -21.95 1.51 9.61
N PHE A 296 -21.83 2.82 9.84
CA PHE A 296 -20.58 3.49 10.19
C PHE A 296 -20.02 2.99 11.52
N LEU A 297 -20.86 2.89 12.56
CA LEU A 297 -20.41 2.42 13.88
C LEU A 297 -19.90 0.98 13.82
N GLU A 298 -20.57 0.13 13.05
CA GLU A 298 -20.15 -1.26 12.87
C GLU A 298 -18.80 -1.36 12.15
N ARG A 299 -18.63 -0.66 11.02
CA ARG A 299 -17.35 -0.61 10.29
C ARG A 299 -16.22 -0.02 11.12
N LYS A 300 -16.47 1.08 11.83
CA LYS A 300 -15.49 1.67 12.74
C LYS A 300 -15.01 0.67 13.79
N ARG A 301 -15.92 -0.16 14.33
CA ARG A 301 -15.56 -1.25 15.25
C ARG A 301 -14.64 -2.26 14.57
N TYR A 302 -14.96 -2.69 13.35
CA TYR A 302 -14.11 -3.62 12.59
C TYR A 302 -12.75 -3.02 12.24
N GLY A 303 -12.69 -1.77 11.78
CA GLY A 303 -11.43 -1.07 11.51
C GLY A 303 -10.54 -0.94 12.75
N ASN A 304 -11.12 -0.68 13.91
CA ASN A 304 -10.36 -0.69 15.16
C ASN A 304 -9.83 -2.09 15.51
N GLN A 305 -10.64 -3.15 15.36
CA GLN A 305 -10.20 -4.52 15.59
C GLN A 305 -9.08 -4.93 14.63
N ALA A 306 -9.21 -4.56 13.36
CA ALA A 306 -8.21 -4.74 12.31
C ALA A 306 -6.88 -4.07 12.70
N LEU A 307 -6.93 -2.80 13.11
CA LEU A 307 -5.78 -2.02 13.54
C LEU A 307 -5.06 -2.65 14.73
N THR A 308 -5.82 -3.09 15.74
CA THR A 308 -5.26 -3.81 16.90
C THR A 308 -4.60 -5.11 16.47
N SER A 309 -5.27 -5.90 15.63
CA SER A 309 -4.73 -7.17 15.13
C SER A 309 -3.44 -6.97 14.35
N PHE A 310 -3.39 -5.93 13.51
CA PHE A 310 -2.20 -5.58 12.76
C PHE A 310 -1.07 -5.08 13.66
N GLN A 311 -1.35 -4.27 14.68
CA GLN A 311 -0.35 -3.89 15.69
C GLN A 311 0.25 -5.11 16.35
N THR A 312 -0.57 -6.06 16.79
CA THR A 312 -0.08 -7.27 17.44
C THR A 312 0.75 -8.14 16.50
N LEU A 313 0.37 -8.23 15.22
CA LEU A 313 1.19 -8.91 14.21
C LEU A 313 2.54 -8.21 14.05
N LEU A 314 2.56 -6.89 13.89
CA LEU A 314 3.80 -6.11 13.79
C LEU A 314 4.68 -6.29 15.03
N ASP A 315 4.12 -6.18 16.22
CA ASP A 315 4.84 -6.35 17.49
C ASP A 315 5.49 -7.73 17.58
N ARG A 316 4.77 -8.77 17.12
CA ARG A 316 5.27 -10.14 17.09
C ARG A 316 6.36 -10.33 16.05
N THR A 317 6.15 -9.86 14.82
CA THR A 317 7.16 -9.92 13.77
C THR A 317 8.43 -9.21 14.21
N TYR A 318 8.30 -8.02 14.79
CA TYR A 318 9.41 -7.25 15.33
C TYR A 318 10.11 -8.00 16.47
N ARG A 319 9.37 -8.60 17.40
CA ARG A 319 9.94 -9.43 18.48
C ARG A 319 10.67 -10.66 17.95
N ASN A 320 10.14 -11.32 16.92
CA ASN A 320 10.75 -12.51 16.34
C ASN A 320 12.05 -12.17 15.61
N VAL A 321 12.10 -11.03 14.91
CA VAL A 321 13.27 -10.61 14.14
C VAL A 321 14.33 -9.96 15.05
N PHE A 322 13.92 -9.10 16.00
CA PHE A 322 14.83 -8.25 16.77
C PHE A 322 14.96 -8.62 18.25
N GLY A 323 14.21 -9.62 18.73
CA GLY A 323 14.23 -10.06 20.13
C GLY A 323 13.59 -9.09 21.14
N VAL A 324 13.02 -7.98 20.68
CA VAL A 324 12.41 -6.95 21.53
C VAL A 324 11.02 -6.57 21.02
N SER A 325 10.10 -6.18 21.90
CA SER A 325 8.82 -5.61 21.49
C SER A 325 9.01 -4.11 21.25
N PRO A 326 8.54 -3.53 20.14
CA PRO A 326 8.59 -2.09 19.96
C PRO A 326 7.66 -1.46 21.00
N ASN A 327 8.17 -0.54 21.82
CA ASN A 327 7.37 0.13 22.86
C ASN A 327 6.51 1.28 22.28
N ARG A 328 6.29 1.28 20.95
CA ARG A 328 5.64 2.36 20.21
C ARG A 328 4.36 1.83 19.61
N ARG A 329 3.22 2.44 19.98
CA ARG A 329 1.98 2.28 19.20
C ARG A 329 2.24 2.89 17.82
N ILE A 330 2.36 2.02 16.82
CA ILE A 330 2.51 2.43 15.42
C ILE A 330 1.25 3.18 14.98
N PHE A 331 0.11 2.86 15.61
CA PHE A 331 -1.15 3.56 15.39
C PHE A 331 -1.39 4.63 16.45
N SER A 332 -1.08 5.87 16.06
CA SER A 332 -1.49 7.08 16.77
C SER A 332 -2.96 7.42 16.52
N GLU A 333 -3.43 8.51 17.11
CA GLU A 333 -4.72 9.14 16.78
C GLU A 333 -4.93 9.29 15.25
N LYS A 334 -3.86 9.52 14.49
CA LYS A 334 -3.87 9.58 13.02
C LYS A 334 -4.39 8.29 12.37
N GLY A 335 -4.00 7.13 12.90
CA GLY A 335 -4.51 5.84 12.43
C GLY A 335 -6.02 5.70 12.66
N GLN A 336 -6.50 6.17 13.81
CA GLN A 336 -7.92 6.18 14.12
C GLN A 336 -8.70 7.14 13.22
N ARG A 337 -8.18 8.35 12.96
CA ARG A 337 -8.79 9.30 12.01
C ARG A 337 -8.87 8.72 10.59
N LYS A 338 -7.82 8.02 10.15
CA LYS A 338 -7.80 7.30 8.88
C LYS A 338 -8.89 6.22 8.80
N ILE A 339 -9.17 5.48 9.87
CA ILE A 339 -10.28 4.51 9.89
C ILE A 339 -11.62 5.18 9.60
N LEU A 340 -11.89 6.35 10.21
CA LEU A 340 -13.15 7.08 9.97
C LEU A 340 -13.30 7.44 8.49
N TYR A 341 -12.22 7.95 7.91
CA TYR A 341 -12.14 8.30 6.51
C TYR A 341 -12.44 7.11 5.59
N TYR A 342 -11.75 5.97 5.78
CA TYR A 342 -11.95 4.78 4.95
C TYR A 342 -13.32 4.15 5.19
N THR A 343 -13.86 4.26 6.41
CA THR A 343 -15.22 3.83 6.73
C THR A 343 -16.24 4.62 5.92
N ASN A 344 -16.13 5.96 5.90
CA ASN A 344 -17.02 6.84 5.15
C ASN A 344 -16.92 6.58 3.64
N PHE A 345 -15.70 6.50 3.12
CA PHE A 345 -15.47 6.31 1.69
C PHE A 345 -15.89 4.90 1.24
N GLY A 346 -15.56 3.87 2.04
CA GLY A 346 -15.95 2.49 1.81
C GLY A 346 -17.47 2.32 1.77
N TRP A 347 -18.21 2.99 2.67
CA TRP A 347 -19.67 3.01 2.60
C TRP A 347 -20.16 3.58 1.26
N ALA A 348 -19.62 4.70 0.79
CA ALA A 348 -20.01 5.29 -0.49
C ALA A 348 -19.75 4.34 -1.68
N LEU A 349 -18.60 3.67 -1.66
CA LEU A 349 -18.24 2.68 -2.69
C LEU A 349 -19.23 1.52 -2.71
N GLU A 350 -19.53 0.92 -1.56
CA GLU A 350 -20.39 -0.25 -1.47
C GLU A 350 -21.84 0.05 -1.87
N GLN A 351 -22.34 1.22 -1.48
CA GLN A 351 -23.63 1.71 -1.94
C GLN A 351 -23.69 1.85 -3.47
N ALA A 352 -22.57 2.23 -4.10
CA ALA A 352 -22.40 2.25 -5.55
C ALA A 352 -22.15 0.86 -6.19
N GLY A 353 -22.07 -0.22 -5.40
CA GLY A 353 -21.80 -1.59 -5.88
C GLY A 353 -20.31 -1.90 -6.08
N LEU A 354 -19.44 -1.13 -5.43
CA LEU A 354 -17.99 -1.24 -5.49
C LEU A 354 -17.45 -1.78 -4.17
N GLN A 355 -16.40 -2.60 -4.20
CA GLN A 355 -15.75 -3.06 -2.97
C GLN A 355 -14.49 -2.23 -2.71
N ILE A 356 -14.32 -1.70 -1.49
CA ILE A 356 -13.13 -0.92 -1.15
C ILE A 356 -11.84 -1.73 -1.35
N SER A 357 -11.88 -3.06 -1.19
CA SER A 357 -10.80 -4.00 -1.54
C SER A 357 -10.25 -3.82 -2.94
N ASP A 358 -11.11 -3.57 -3.91
CA ASP A 358 -10.70 -3.41 -5.30
C ASP A 358 -9.79 -2.17 -5.46
N PHE A 359 -9.78 -1.30 -4.45
CA PHE A 359 -9.12 0.00 -4.41
C PHE A 359 -8.18 0.20 -3.23
N ILE A 360 -7.64 -0.85 -2.60
CA ILE A 360 -6.68 -0.67 -1.49
C ILE A 360 -5.55 -1.68 -1.55
N LEU A 361 -4.34 -1.20 -1.26
CA LEU A 361 -3.16 -2.02 -1.01
C LEU A 361 -3.22 -2.50 0.44
N SER A 362 -4.10 -3.46 0.70
CA SER A 362 -4.39 -3.93 2.05
C SER A 362 -3.48 -5.10 2.45
N HIS A 363 -2.96 -5.02 3.67
CA HIS A 363 -2.20 -6.05 4.36
C HIS A 363 -3.01 -7.34 4.52
N ALA A 364 -2.50 -8.48 4.04
CA ALA A 364 -3.09 -9.82 4.25
C ALA A 364 -4.61 -9.94 3.97
N GLY A 365 -5.17 -9.11 3.08
CA GLY A 365 -6.60 -9.07 2.78
C GLY A 365 -7.48 -8.44 3.89
N ASN A 366 -6.89 -7.63 4.78
CA ASN A 366 -7.62 -6.82 5.75
C ASN A 366 -8.02 -5.47 5.13
N GLU A 367 -9.22 -5.41 4.59
CA GLU A 367 -9.70 -4.27 3.81
C GLU A 367 -9.91 -2.99 4.64
N GLU A 368 -9.81 -3.10 5.96
CA GLU A 368 -10.07 -1.99 6.86
C GLU A 368 -8.83 -1.13 7.12
N ILE A 369 -7.65 -1.59 6.70
CA ILE A 369 -6.39 -0.87 6.92
C ILE A 369 -5.78 -0.49 5.58
N VAL A 370 -5.74 0.83 5.35
CA VAL A 370 -5.14 1.41 4.16
C VAL A 370 -3.99 2.30 4.60
N PHE A 371 -2.81 1.91 4.14
CA PHE A 371 -1.60 2.67 4.36
C PHE A 371 -1.22 3.40 3.10
N THR A 372 -0.96 4.69 3.27
CA THR A 372 -0.51 5.56 2.21
C THR A 372 0.66 6.37 2.71
N PRO A 373 1.72 6.53 1.89
CA PRO A 373 2.83 7.42 2.23
C PRO A 373 2.41 8.90 2.23
N SER A 374 1.22 9.21 1.73
CA SER A 374 0.69 10.56 1.51
C SER A 374 -0.77 10.73 1.96
N SER A 375 -1.39 11.88 1.65
CA SER A 375 -2.81 12.14 1.89
C SER A 375 -3.68 11.46 0.83
N PHE A 376 -4.22 10.28 1.18
CA PHE A 376 -5.03 9.46 0.28
C PHE A 376 -6.08 10.26 -0.50
N GLY A 377 -6.91 11.01 0.23
CA GLY A 377 -8.03 11.72 -0.36
C GLY A 377 -7.61 12.84 -1.30
N THR A 378 -6.57 13.60 -0.92
CA THR A 378 -6.03 14.68 -1.75
C THR A 378 -5.46 14.16 -3.06
N ASP A 379 -4.66 13.09 -3.00
CA ASP A 379 -4.02 12.55 -4.20
C ASP A 379 -5.04 11.90 -5.11
N LEU A 380 -6.00 11.14 -4.57
CA LEU A 380 -7.07 10.55 -5.36
C LEU A 380 -7.93 11.61 -6.06
N ILE A 381 -8.27 12.72 -5.38
CA ILE A 381 -8.95 13.86 -6.03
C ILE A 381 -8.09 14.42 -7.18
N GLY A 382 -6.77 14.55 -6.96
CA GLY A 382 -5.82 14.98 -7.98
C GLY A 382 -5.86 14.08 -9.22
N GLU A 383 -5.75 12.76 -9.04
CA GLU A 383 -5.79 11.80 -10.14
C GLU A 383 -7.16 11.78 -10.84
N LEU A 384 -8.26 11.85 -10.08
CA LEU A 384 -9.60 11.99 -10.66
C LEU A 384 -9.72 13.25 -11.51
N TYR A 385 -9.19 14.38 -11.05
CA TYR A 385 -9.23 15.63 -11.81
C TYR A 385 -8.41 15.53 -13.10
N LEU A 386 -7.22 14.93 -13.04
CA LEU A 386 -6.34 14.75 -14.19
C LEU A 386 -6.93 13.82 -15.25
N HIS A 387 -7.47 12.67 -14.83
CA HIS A 387 -7.93 11.62 -15.74
C HIS A 387 -9.42 11.70 -16.10
N ARG A 388 -10.23 12.39 -15.26
CA ARG A 388 -11.69 12.46 -15.36
C ARG A 388 -12.22 13.86 -14.98
N PRO A 389 -11.78 14.94 -15.66
CA PRO A 389 -12.17 16.31 -15.29
C PRO A 389 -13.70 16.55 -15.32
N HIS A 390 -14.43 15.82 -16.16
CA HIS A 390 -15.90 15.88 -16.27
C HIS A 390 -16.65 15.43 -14.99
N LEU A 391 -15.97 14.80 -14.03
CA LEU A 391 -16.55 14.48 -12.71
C LEU A 391 -16.72 15.74 -11.84
N PHE A 392 -15.96 16.80 -12.15
CA PHE A 392 -15.95 18.04 -11.41
C PHE A 392 -16.76 19.16 -12.09
N GLU A 393 -17.49 18.85 -13.16
CA GLU A 393 -18.40 19.79 -13.81
C GLU A 393 -19.45 20.31 -12.82
N GLY A 394 -19.55 21.63 -12.69
CA GLY A 394 -20.45 22.26 -11.73
C GLY A 394 -19.92 22.29 -10.29
N ILE A 395 -18.72 21.79 -10.01
CA ILE A 395 -18.06 21.89 -8.70
C ILE A 395 -16.98 22.99 -8.76
N THR A 396 -17.04 23.93 -7.83
CA THR A 396 -16.04 24.96 -7.61
C THR A 396 -14.78 24.33 -7.05
N LEU A 397 -13.66 24.52 -7.74
CA LEU A 397 -12.35 24.01 -7.35
C LEU A 397 -11.40 25.15 -7.01
N SER A 398 -10.73 25.03 -5.87
CA SER A 398 -9.59 25.88 -5.50
C SER A 398 -8.28 25.16 -5.76
N LYS A 399 -7.26 25.90 -6.20
CA LYS A 399 -5.88 25.42 -6.31
C LYS A 399 -5.09 25.91 -5.11
N PHE A 400 -4.66 24.98 -4.25
CA PHE A 400 -3.74 25.29 -3.17
C PHE A 400 -2.31 24.99 -3.63
N TYR A 401 -1.48 26.02 -3.80
CA TYR A 401 -0.12 25.84 -4.28
C TYR A 401 0.81 25.42 -3.14
N LEU A 402 1.49 24.28 -3.33
CA LEU A 402 2.42 23.70 -2.35
C LEU A 402 3.82 24.30 -2.42
N SER A 403 4.17 24.94 -3.55
CA SER A 403 5.47 25.60 -3.71
C SER A 403 5.33 27.05 -4.16
N PRO A 404 6.31 27.93 -3.82
CA PRO A 404 6.30 29.33 -4.22
C PRO A 404 6.24 29.56 -5.74
N GLU A 405 6.84 28.65 -6.53
CA GLU A 405 6.88 28.71 -7.98
C GLU A 405 5.55 28.31 -8.64
N LYS A 406 4.53 27.93 -7.84
CA LYS A 406 3.21 27.50 -8.29
C LYS A 406 3.24 26.30 -9.25
N LYS A 407 4.35 25.55 -9.29
CA LYS A 407 4.48 24.33 -10.08
C LYS A 407 3.71 23.16 -9.45
N HIS A 408 3.48 23.22 -8.14
CA HIS A 408 2.78 22.20 -7.38
C HIS A 408 1.50 22.78 -6.82
N PHE A 409 0.38 22.11 -7.09
CA PHE A 409 -0.89 22.46 -6.50
C PHE A 409 -1.68 21.20 -6.10
N MET A 410 -2.56 21.38 -5.12
CA MET A 410 -3.61 20.46 -4.75
C MET A 410 -4.93 21.02 -5.25
N ILE A 411 -5.82 20.13 -5.71
CA ILE A 411 -7.20 20.48 -6.06
C ILE A 411 -8.04 20.29 -4.80
N VAL A 412 -8.72 21.35 -4.37
CA VAL A 412 -9.60 21.33 -3.21
C VAL A 412 -11.00 21.76 -3.64
N PRO A 413 -11.99 20.87 -3.63
CA PRO A 413 -13.37 21.25 -3.94
C PRO A 413 -14.00 22.06 -2.81
N GLU A 414 -14.96 22.93 -3.15
CA GLU A 414 -15.67 23.74 -2.17
C GLU A 414 -16.65 22.87 -1.33
N CYS A 415 -16.37 22.76 -0.04
CA CYS A 415 -17.08 21.85 0.86
C CYS A 415 -18.57 22.16 1.07
N SER A 416 -18.93 23.43 1.20
CA SER A 416 -20.33 23.88 1.30
C SER A 416 -21.14 23.47 0.07
N GLN A 417 -20.53 23.59 -1.11
CA GLN A 417 -21.16 23.21 -2.36
C GLN A 417 -21.30 21.69 -2.48
N LEU A 418 -20.26 20.93 -2.15
CA LEU A 418 -20.34 19.46 -2.15
C LEU A 418 -21.41 18.94 -1.18
N ALA A 419 -21.54 19.54 0.00
CA ALA A 419 -22.58 19.19 0.97
C ALA A 419 -23.98 19.41 0.38
N LYS A 420 -24.21 20.57 -0.25
CA LYS A 420 -25.48 20.87 -0.95
C LYS A 420 -25.76 19.87 -2.07
N LEU A 421 -24.80 19.65 -2.97
CA LEU A 421 -24.95 18.73 -4.10
C LEU A 421 -25.22 17.30 -3.61
N SER A 422 -24.57 16.87 -2.53
CA SER A 422 -24.76 15.57 -1.90
C SER A 422 -26.16 15.40 -1.33
N GLN A 423 -26.68 16.41 -0.61
CA GLN A 423 -28.05 16.36 -0.10
C GLN A 423 -29.09 16.32 -1.23
N GLU A 424 -28.86 17.07 -2.30
CA GLU A 424 -29.74 17.09 -3.47
C GLU A 424 -29.71 15.76 -4.23
N SER A 425 -28.52 15.20 -4.48
CA SER A 425 -28.36 13.95 -5.24
C SER A 425 -28.83 12.71 -4.47
N LEU A 426 -28.85 12.77 -3.14
CA LEU A 426 -29.24 11.65 -2.28
C LEU A 426 -30.65 11.78 -1.71
N LYS A 427 -31.43 12.79 -2.12
CA LYS A 427 -32.77 13.04 -1.56
C LYS A 427 -33.70 11.82 -1.67
N ASP A 428 -33.66 11.16 -2.83
CA ASP A 428 -34.46 9.97 -3.15
C ASP A 428 -33.60 8.69 -3.14
N PHE A 429 -32.40 8.76 -2.54
CA PHE A 429 -31.50 7.62 -2.46
C PHE A 429 -31.97 6.65 -1.38
N GLU A 430 -32.15 5.39 -1.76
CA GLU A 430 -32.44 4.30 -0.84
C GLU A 430 -31.15 3.51 -0.57
N PRO A 431 -30.60 3.56 0.67
CA PRO A 431 -29.43 2.78 1.01
C PRO A 431 -29.72 1.29 0.86
N LYS A 432 -28.83 0.59 0.15
CA LYS A 432 -28.87 -0.87 0.07
C LYS A 432 -28.45 -1.41 1.44
N ASP A 433 -29.24 -2.34 1.98
CA ASP A 433 -28.85 -3.10 3.16
C ASP A 433 -27.72 -4.08 2.79
N GLN A 434 -26.49 -3.59 2.88
CA GLN A 434 -25.27 -4.34 2.60
C GLN A 434 -24.45 -4.61 3.85
N ARG A 435 -25.04 -4.48 5.05
CA ARG A 435 -24.36 -4.43 6.36
C ARG A 435 -23.27 -5.50 6.59
N LEU A 436 -23.31 -6.63 5.86
CA LEU A 436 -22.42 -7.77 6.10
C LEU A 436 -21.79 -8.41 4.84
N ASN A 437 -22.07 -7.92 3.63
CA ASN A 437 -21.57 -8.61 2.43
C ASN A 437 -20.08 -8.37 2.17
N SER A 438 -19.46 -7.26 2.59
CA SER A 438 -18.03 -7.00 2.33
C SER A 438 -17.08 -7.48 3.44
N LEU A 439 -17.52 -7.37 4.70
CA LEU A 439 -16.68 -7.65 5.88
C LEU A 439 -16.51 -9.15 6.17
N ALA A 440 -17.56 -9.94 5.92
CA ALA A 440 -17.59 -11.37 6.22
C ALA A 440 -17.59 -12.25 4.97
N GLN A 441 -18.18 -11.82 3.84
CA GLN A 441 -18.07 -12.61 2.63
C GLN A 441 -16.69 -12.44 2.05
N VAL A 442 -16.00 -13.56 2.08
CA VAL A 442 -14.78 -13.79 1.35
C VAL A 442 -15.14 -13.66 -0.14
N SER A 443 -15.04 -12.44 -0.67
CA SER A 443 -15.24 -12.14 -2.08
C SER A 443 -14.37 -13.11 -2.89
N ASP A 444 -14.99 -13.78 -3.84
CA ASP A 444 -14.38 -14.60 -4.90
C ASP A 444 -13.42 -13.77 -5.77
N ARG A 445 -13.41 -12.44 -5.62
CA ARG A 445 -12.37 -11.56 -6.18
C ARG A 445 -11.06 -11.59 -5.39
N ARG A 446 -11.05 -12.07 -4.15
CA ARG A 446 -9.81 -12.17 -3.36
C ARG A 446 -8.97 -13.34 -3.86
N PRO A 447 -7.64 -13.17 -3.98
CA PRO A 447 -6.75 -14.28 -4.29
C PRO A 447 -6.95 -15.43 -3.30
N ALA A 448 -6.99 -16.67 -3.80
CA ALA A 448 -7.24 -17.85 -2.99
C ALA A 448 -6.32 -17.94 -1.76
N LEU A 449 -5.05 -17.56 -1.92
CA LEU A 449 -4.08 -17.56 -0.82
C LEU A 449 -4.47 -16.58 0.30
N SER A 450 -4.92 -15.37 -0.02
CA SER A 450 -5.37 -14.39 0.97
C SER A 450 -6.58 -14.90 1.77
N ARG A 451 -7.45 -15.71 1.15
CA ARG A 451 -8.59 -16.34 1.82
C ARG A 451 -8.13 -17.40 2.82
N CYS A 452 -7.06 -18.12 2.50
CA CYS A 452 -6.49 -19.16 3.35
C CYS A 452 -5.72 -18.59 4.54
N ILE A 453 -4.90 -17.55 4.33
CA ILE A 453 -4.10 -16.87 5.37
C ILE A 453 -4.96 -16.46 6.57
N LYS A 454 -6.16 -15.94 6.33
CA LYS A 454 -7.09 -15.49 7.37
C LYS A 454 -7.36 -16.54 8.45
N CYS A 455 -7.47 -17.82 8.06
CA CYS A 455 -7.85 -18.90 8.96
C CYS A 455 -6.68 -19.79 9.38
N HIS A 456 -5.57 -19.77 8.64
CA HIS A 456 -4.48 -20.74 8.79
C HIS A 456 -3.16 -20.13 9.25
N SER A 457 -2.93 -18.84 8.99
CA SER A 457 -1.64 -18.19 9.28
C SER A 457 -1.67 -17.31 10.51
N LEU A 458 -2.87 -16.89 10.91
CA LEU A 458 -3.02 -16.01 12.05
C LEU A 458 -3.11 -16.82 13.34
N PRO A 459 -2.42 -16.39 14.39
CA PRO A 459 -2.32 -17.10 15.65
C PRO A 459 -3.63 -17.10 16.43
N ASP A 460 -3.80 -18.13 17.27
CA ASP A 460 -5.06 -18.42 17.95
C ASP A 460 -5.56 -17.30 18.89
N ASP A 461 -4.68 -16.39 19.29
CA ASP A 461 -4.95 -15.28 20.20
C ASP A 461 -5.50 -14.03 19.52
N LEU A 462 -5.48 -13.95 18.18
CA LEU A 462 -5.89 -12.74 17.44
C LEU A 462 -7.35 -12.73 16.97
N TYR A 463 -8.09 -13.82 17.14
CA TYR A 463 -9.49 -13.90 16.72
C TYR A 463 -10.46 -14.20 17.86
N SER A 464 -11.72 -13.78 17.65
CA SER A 464 -12.82 -14.07 18.58
C SER A 464 -12.87 -15.58 18.86
N PRO A 465 -13.04 -16.03 20.12
CA PRO A 465 -13.07 -17.45 20.51
C PRO A 465 -14.12 -18.31 19.76
N ASP A 466 -15.07 -17.67 19.06
CA ASP A 466 -16.09 -18.33 18.24
C ASP A 466 -15.59 -18.79 16.86
N LEU A 467 -14.42 -18.30 16.40
CA LEU A 467 -13.76 -18.78 15.19
C LEU A 467 -12.91 -20.01 15.55
N LYS A 468 -13.53 -21.20 15.56
CA LYS A 468 -12.78 -22.46 15.63
C LYS A 468 -11.77 -22.49 14.46
N MET A 469 -10.51 -22.23 14.78
CA MET A 469 -9.47 -22.03 13.77
C MET A 469 -9.10 -23.35 13.09
N ALA A 470 -8.87 -23.23 11.79
CA ALA A 470 -8.30 -24.30 11.00
C ALA A 470 -6.88 -24.60 11.53
N PRO A 471 -6.31 -25.79 11.28
CA PRO A 471 -4.93 -26.06 11.69
C PRO A 471 -3.98 -25.03 11.10
N TYR A 472 -2.95 -24.65 11.87
CA TYR A 472 -1.93 -23.71 11.40
C TYR A 472 -1.27 -24.22 10.11
N ILE A 473 -1.28 -23.39 9.07
CA ILE A 473 -0.53 -23.56 7.83
C ILE A 473 0.11 -22.21 7.54
N PRO A 474 1.46 -22.13 7.48
CA PRO A 474 2.19 -20.87 7.39
C PRO A 474 2.14 -20.28 5.97
N PHE A 475 0.94 -20.01 5.44
CA PHE A 475 0.75 -19.37 4.13
C PHE A 475 1.35 -17.95 4.05
N ASP A 476 1.59 -17.33 5.21
CA ASP A 476 2.29 -16.07 5.40
C ASP A 476 3.82 -16.22 5.44
N ARG A 477 4.35 -17.45 5.52
CA ARG A 477 5.80 -17.71 5.57
C ARG A 477 6.17 -18.77 4.54
N PRO A 478 6.36 -18.40 3.25
CA PRO A 478 6.59 -19.36 2.18
C PRO A 478 7.80 -20.27 2.40
N GLN A 479 8.83 -19.83 3.13
CA GLN A 479 9.98 -20.67 3.47
C GLN A 479 9.61 -21.78 4.46
N GLU A 480 8.90 -21.41 5.54
CA GLU A 480 8.40 -22.39 6.52
C GLU A 480 7.42 -23.34 5.84
N LEU A 481 6.53 -22.82 4.98
CA LEU A 481 5.61 -23.62 4.19
C LEU A 481 6.37 -24.57 3.25
N SER A 482 7.34 -24.07 2.49
CA SER A 482 8.17 -24.88 1.58
C SER A 482 8.86 -26.03 2.34
N PHE A 483 9.49 -25.73 3.49
CA PHE A 483 10.08 -26.75 4.35
C PHE A 483 9.05 -27.80 4.80
N LEU A 484 7.87 -27.38 5.25
CA LEU A 484 6.81 -28.31 5.67
C LEU A 484 6.23 -29.13 4.52
N LEU A 485 6.12 -28.55 3.33
CA LEU A 485 5.65 -29.23 2.12
C LEU A 485 6.66 -30.30 1.68
N GLN A 486 7.96 -30.04 1.84
CA GLN A 486 9.04 -30.99 1.50
C GLN A 486 9.24 -32.08 2.56
N SER A 487 9.05 -31.75 3.84
CA SER A 487 9.35 -32.65 4.96
C SER A 487 8.14 -33.44 5.46
N THR A 488 6.92 -33.13 5.01
CA THR A 488 5.69 -33.75 5.51
C THR A 488 4.66 -34.01 4.40
N SER A 489 3.59 -34.74 4.70
CA SER A 489 2.45 -34.92 3.79
C SER A 489 1.50 -33.71 3.74
N LEU A 490 1.95 -32.52 4.14
CA LEU A 490 1.12 -31.31 4.15
C LEU A 490 0.61 -30.95 2.76
N GLY A 491 1.46 -31.04 1.73
CA GLY A 491 1.08 -30.73 0.34
C GLY A 491 -0.08 -31.58 -0.15
N GLU A 492 0.03 -32.90 -0.04
CA GLU A 492 -1.03 -33.84 -0.41
C GLU A 492 -2.34 -33.57 0.34
N ARG A 493 -2.26 -33.22 1.63
CA ARG A 493 -3.43 -32.89 2.45
C ARG A 493 -4.12 -31.60 1.98
N ILE A 494 -3.35 -30.55 1.67
CA ILE A 494 -3.88 -29.30 1.12
C ILE A 494 -4.56 -29.58 -0.23
N LEU A 495 -3.84 -30.24 -1.15
CA LEU A 495 -4.36 -30.53 -2.48
C LEU A 495 -5.63 -31.38 -2.42
N ASN A 496 -5.67 -32.42 -1.58
CA ASN A 496 -6.87 -33.21 -1.37
C ASN A 496 -8.04 -32.32 -0.92
N ARG A 497 -7.83 -31.45 0.07
CA ARG A 497 -8.90 -30.63 0.67
C ARG A 497 -9.49 -29.59 -0.27
N ILE A 498 -8.68 -28.97 -1.14
CA ILE A 498 -9.16 -27.95 -2.10
C ILE A 498 -9.95 -28.55 -3.28
N HIS A 499 -9.69 -29.83 -3.62
CA HIS A 499 -10.42 -30.55 -4.66
C HIS A 499 -11.75 -31.14 -4.17
N ARG A 500 -11.93 -31.28 -2.85
CA ARG A 500 -13.16 -31.85 -2.30
C ARG A 500 -14.37 -30.95 -2.55
N ARG A 501 -15.54 -31.58 -2.59
CA ARG A 501 -16.86 -30.96 -2.73
C ARG A 501 -17.85 -31.44 -1.66
N ASP A 502 -17.32 -31.96 -0.57
CA ASP A 502 -18.08 -32.50 0.58
C ASP A 502 -17.84 -31.66 1.84
N GLU A 503 -18.38 -32.11 2.99
CA GLU A 503 -18.26 -31.44 4.29
C GLU A 503 -16.82 -31.18 4.78
N LYS A 504 -15.84 -31.86 4.19
CA LYS A 504 -14.41 -31.71 4.51
C LYS A 504 -13.67 -30.83 3.49
N GLN A 505 -14.37 -30.26 2.51
CA GLN A 505 -13.85 -29.25 1.59
C GLN A 505 -13.24 -28.07 2.35
N MET A 506 -12.18 -27.50 1.78
CA MET A 506 -11.67 -26.18 2.16
C MET A 506 -11.60 -25.25 0.93
N PRO A 507 -12.08 -24.00 1.01
CA PRO A 507 -12.82 -23.40 2.13
C PRO A 507 -14.20 -24.07 2.37
N PRO A 508 -14.71 -24.11 3.61
CA PRO A 508 -16.03 -24.67 3.89
C PRO A 508 -17.12 -23.91 3.13
N LYS A 509 -18.06 -24.63 2.51
CA LYS A 509 -19.25 -24.10 1.80
C LYS A 509 -18.99 -23.26 0.54
N THR A 510 -17.77 -22.77 0.34
CA THR A 510 -17.42 -21.91 -0.80
C THR A 510 -16.21 -22.52 -1.53
N PRO A 511 -16.43 -23.42 -2.51
CA PRO A 511 -15.32 -24.07 -3.22
C PRO A 511 -14.46 -23.03 -3.94
N LEU A 512 -13.17 -23.32 -4.07
CA LEU A 512 -12.32 -22.60 -5.01
C LEU A 512 -12.85 -22.85 -6.43
N THR A 513 -12.79 -21.82 -7.27
CA THR A 513 -12.99 -21.99 -8.71
C THR A 513 -11.90 -22.88 -9.30
N ASP A 514 -12.09 -23.40 -10.52
CA ASP A 514 -11.09 -24.24 -11.16
C ASP A 514 -9.77 -23.47 -11.38
N THR A 515 -9.86 -22.20 -11.82
CA THR A 515 -8.70 -21.31 -11.96
C THR A 515 -7.93 -21.13 -10.65
N GLU A 516 -8.64 -20.94 -9.53
CA GLU A 516 -8.02 -20.79 -8.22
C GLU A 516 -7.43 -22.10 -7.70
N THR A 517 -8.10 -23.22 -7.96
CA THR A 517 -7.61 -24.56 -7.61
C THR A 517 -6.30 -24.83 -8.35
N ASP A 518 -6.26 -24.59 -9.66
CA ASP A 518 -5.07 -24.70 -10.49
C ASP A 518 -3.93 -23.80 -9.99
N ALA A 519 -4.23 -22.54 -9.65
CA ALA A 519 -3.24 -21.59 -9.15
C ALA A 519 -2.66 -22.06 -7.80
N MET A 520 -3.50 -22.58 -6.90
CA MET A 520 -3.05 -23.17 -5.63
C MET A 520 -2.23 -24.45 -5.84
N VAL A 521 -2.60 -25.29 -6.80
CA VAL A 521 -1.84 -26.50 -7.16
C VAL A 521 -0.43 -26.11 -7.62
N GLU A 522 -0.32 -25.18 -8.56
CA GLU A 522 0.96 -24.72 -9.10
C GLU A 522 1.82 -24.09 -8.00
N LEU A 523 1.23 -23.26 -7.13
CA LEU A 523 1.89 -22.68 -5.97
C LEU A 523 2.49 -23.76 -5.04
N ILE A 524 1.68 -24.74 -4.64
CA ILE A 524 2.10 -25.82 -3.74
C ILE A 524 3.19 -26.67 -4.39
N GLN A 525 3.05 -27.00 -5.68
CA GLN A 525 4.06 -27.75 -6.43
C GLN A 525 5.38 -26.99 -6.51
N ARG A 526 5.33 -25.70 -6.85
CA ARG A 526 6.51 -24.83 -6.93
C ARG A 526 7.25 -24.81 -5.60
N LEU A 527 6.56 -24.51 -4.49
CA LEU A 527 7.15 -24.50 -3.14
C LEU A 527 7.67 -25.86 -2.69
N SER A 528 7.08 -26.96 -3.17
CA SER A 528 7.56 -28.32 -2.87
C SER A 528 8.83 -28.69 -3.64
N SER A 529 9.12 -28.00 -4.76
CA SER A 529 10.24 -28.28 -5.66
C SER A 529 11.45 -27.35 -5.52
N SER A 530 11.31 -26.23 -4.82
CA SER A 530 12.37 -25.23 -4.64
C SER A 530 13.54 -25.77 -3.80
N HIS A 531 14.72 -25.90 -4.40
CA HIS A 531 15.99 -26.16 -3.72
C HIS A 531 16.91 -24.95 -3.80
#